data_AF-A0A9Q9AJI3-F1
#
_entry.id   AF-A0A9Q9AJI3-F1
#
_cell.length_a   1.000
_cell.length_b   1.000
_cell.length_c   1.000
_cell.angle_alpha   90.00
_cell.angle_beta   90.00
_cell.angle_gamma   90.00
#
_symmetry.space_group_name_H-M   'P 1'
#
loop_
_entity.id
_entity.type
_entity.pdbx_description
1 polymer ?
#
loop_
_entity_poly.entity_id
_entity_poly.type
_entity_poly.pdbx_seq_one_letter_code
_entity_poly.pdbx_strand_id
1 'polypeptide(L)'
;MGIILSLFMPAFLLVPVPILTGPLPKPLASQPIKRQPIKQYQSQDCPLLLLPAELRNRIYRFVLVVDGSVPATERDWEDAIEITQVLRIPALLSTCKQIRKEAAGIWLFENCLSICIDNCDSTLLSRFCALRLSLLPAHKGSNVNIYELSGGLDWPNLMRWCRKIHARELGHLNLMPSESPNAWDVVVTATIITVMSRGRYWTRCEAALASYRKVAGMTDARWLQD
;
A
#
# COMPACT_ATOMS: atom_id res chain seq x y z
N MET A 1 46.69 -24.03 25.50
CA MET A 1 46.37 -22.65 25.07
C MET A 1 44.87 -22.47 25.22
N GLY A 2 44.45 -21.70 26.22
CA GLY A 2 43.05 -21.41 26.50
C GLY A 2 42.67 -20.03 25.98
N ILE A 3 41.43 -19.91 25.49
CA ILE A 3 40.77 -18.62 25.29
C ILE A 3 39.37 -18.77 25.88
N ILE A 4 39.18 -18.13 27.03
CA ILE A 4 37.91 -17.96 27.73
C ILE A 4 37.22 -16.75 27.07
N LEU A 5 36.06 -16.97 26.46
CA LEU A 5 35.18 -15.90 25.97
C LEU A 5 34.33 -15.39 27.14
N SER A 6 34.70 -14.23 27.65
CA SER A 6 33.95 -13.46 28.64
C SER A 6 32.71 -12.82 28.01
N LEU A 7 31.54 -13.27 28.49
CA LEU A 7 30.25 -12.61 28.29
C LEU A 7 30.24 -11.29 29.05
N PHE A 8 30.19 -10.17 28.33
CA PHE A 8 29.93 -8.84 28.89
C PHE A 8 28.43 -8.54 28.76
N MET A 9 27.64 -8.84 29.80
CA MET A 9 26.30 -8.28 29.94
C MET A 9 26.42 -6.91 30.62
N PRO A 10 25.77 -5.85 30.12
CA PRO A 10 25.68 -4.60 30.87
C PRO A 10 24.69 -4.79 32.01
N ALA A 11 25.19 -4.66 33.24
CA ALA A 11 24.39 -4.53 34.44
C ALA A 11 23.52 -3.27 34.33
N PHE A 12 22.23 -3.46 34.07
CA PHE A 12 21.23 -2.42 34.30
C PHE A 12 21.13 -2.20 35.82
N LEU A 13 21.76 -1.12 36.28
CA LEU A 13 21.52 -0.60 37.61
C LEU A 13 20.05 -0.17 37.70
N LEU A 14 19.27 -0.94 38.47
CA LEU A 14 17.96 -0.55 38.97
C LEU A 14 18.13 0.70 39.84
N VAL A 15 17.98 1.88 39.24
CA VAL A 15 17.78 3.11 39.99
C VAL A 15 16.34 3.07 40.54
N PRO A 16 16.14 3.09 41.86
CA PRO A 16 14.79 3.17 42.42
C PRO A 16 14.17 4.52 42.03
N VAL A 17 13.07 4.45 41.28
CA VAL A 17 12.24 5.63 40.98
C VAL A 17 11.63 6.11 42.29
N PRO A 18 11.86 7.37 42.71
CA PRO A 18 11.20 7.90 43.89
C PRO A 18 9.70 7.96 43.65
N ILE A 19 8.95 7.19 44.45
CA ILE A 19 7.49 7.26 44.49
C ILE A 19 7.14 8.64 45.05
N LEU A 20 6.66 9.52 44.17
CA LEU A 20 6.16 10.84 44.53
C LEU A 20 4.83 10.67 45.29
N THR A 21 4.89 10.47 46.60
CA THR A 21 3.70 10.45 47.49
C THR A 21 3.22 11.88 47.78
N GLY A 22 2.96 12.65 46.73
CA GLY A 22 2.27 13.94 46.82
C GLY A 22 0.76 13.74 46.83
N PRO A 23 -0.02 14.56 47.56
CA PRO A 23 -1.47 14.56 47.45
C PRO A 23 -1.87 14.82 45.99
N LEU A 24 -2.79 13.98 45.49
CA LEU A 24 -3.34 14.07 44.13
C LEU A 24 -3.77 15.52 43.85
N PRO A 25 -3.29 16.18 42.78
CA PRO A 25 -3.76 17.51 42.43
C PRO A 25 -5.28 17.45 42.24
N LYS A 26 -6.00 18.31 42.97
CA LYS A 26 -7.45 18.46 42.84
C LYS A 26 -7.78 18.60 41.34
N PRO A 27 -8.79 17.88 40.82
CA PRO A 27 -9.15 18.00 39.42
C PRO A 27 -9.40 19.48 39.12
N LEU A 28 -8.59 20.05 38.24
CA LEU A 28 -8.88 21.37 37.69
C LEU A 28 -10.28 21.25 37.11
N ALA A 29 -11.23 21.97 37.71
CA ALA A 29 -12.57 22.11 37.19
C ALA A 29 -12.44 22.45 35.71
N SER A 30 -12.92 21.53 34.87
CA SER A 30 -12.90 21.65 33.42
C SER A 30 -13.70 22.89 33.05
N GLN A 31 -13.03 24.02 32.89
CA GLN A 31 -13.66 25.18 32.30
C GLN A 31 -14.07 24.77 30.88
N PRO A 32 -15.32 25.04 30.47
CA PRO A 32 -15.75 24.73 29.12
C PRO A 32 -14.82 25.48 28.16
N ILE A 33 -14.08 24.72 27.35
CA ILE A 33 -13.30 25.27 26.24
C ILE A 33 -14.31 26.05 25.39
N LYS A 34 -14.28 27.38 25.50
CA LYS A 34 -15.02 28.28 24.60
C LYS A 34 -14.43 28.04 23.21
N ARG A 35 -15.05 27.14 22.46
CA ARG A 35 -14.76 26.93 21.04
C ARG A 35 -14.98 28.28 20.37
N GLN A 36 -13.89 28.97 20.05
CA GLN A 36 -14.00 30.14 19.20
C GLN A 36 -14.67 29.71 17.89
N PRO A 37 -15.59 30.51 17.33
CA PRO A 37 -16.19 30.20 16.05
C PRO A 37 -15.05 30.04 15.04
N ILE A 38 -14.98 28.86 14.42
CA ILE A 38 -14.07 28.62 13.31
C ILE A 38 -14.42 29.67 12.26
N LYS A 39 -13.55 30.68 12.08
CA LYS A 39 -13.70 31.64 10.99
C LYS A 39 -13.70 30.82 9.72
N GLN A 40 -14.83 30.83 9.01
CA GLN A 40 -14.93 30.23 7.70
C GLN A 40 -14.07 31.07 6.75
N TYR A 41 -12.79 30.70 6.62
CA TYR A 41 -11.95 31.21 5.55
C TYR A 41 -12.62 30.79 4.24
N GLN A 42 -13.09 31.76 3.46
CA GLN A 42 -13.59 31.48 2.13
C GLN A 42 -12.42 30.99 1.29
N SER A 43 -12.67 30.04 0.40
CA SER A 43 -11.66 29.45 -0.50
C SER A 43 -10.88 30.49 -1.32
N GLN A 44 -11.38 31.72 -1.39
CA GLN A 44 -10.81 32.86 -2.10
C GLN A 44 -9.55 33.42 -1.45
N ASP A 45 -9.24 33.07 -0.19
CA ASP A 45 -8.07 33.62 0.51
C ASP A 45 -6.77 32.83 0.28
N CYS A 46 -6.81 31.71 -0.47
CA CYS A 46 -5.61 30.92 -0.76
C CYS A 46 -5.00 31.36 -2.10
N PRO A 47 -3.79 31.96 -2.13
CA PRO A 47 -3.17 32.42 -3.36
C PRO A 47 -2.99 31.31 -4.41
N LEU A 48 -2.75 30.07 -3.97
CA LEU A 48 -2.62 28.91 -4.85
C LEU A 48 -3.93 28.59 -5.60
N LEU A 49 -5.09 28.76 -4.95
CA LEU A 49 -6.40 28.46 -5.54
C LEU A 49 -6.91 29.57 -6.48
N LEU A 50 -6.30 30.76 -6.41
CA LEU A 50 -6.57 31.87 -7.34
C LEU A 50 -5.89 31.68 -8.71
N LEU A 51 -4.88 30.82 -8.80
CA LEU A 51 -4.22 30.51 -10.07
C LEU A 51 -5.15 29.73 -11.01
N PRO A 52 -5.04 29.88 -12.33
CA PRO A 52 -5.67 28.99 -13.30
C PRO A 52 -5.31 27.51 -13.06
N ALA A 53 -6.24 26.62 -13.41
CA ALA A 53 -6.09 25.18 -13.15
C ALA A 53 -4.83 24.58 -13.81
N GLU A 54 -4.43 25.11 -14.97
CA GLU A 54 -3.25 24.69 -15.71
C GLU A 54 -1.97 24.95 -14.91
N LEU A 55 -1.87 26.12 -14.27
CA LEU A 55 -0.72 26.46 -13.43
C LEU A 55 -0.72 25.64 -12.14
N ARG A 56 -1.90 25.42 -11.53
CA ARG A 56 -2.03 24.54 -10.36
C ARG A 56 -1.57 23.12 -10.67
N ASN A 57 -2.00 22.54 -11.79
CA ASN A 57 -1.59 21.21 -12.22
C ASN A 57 -0.08 21.11 -12.46
N ARG A 58 0.56 22.16 -13.02
CA ARG A 58 2.03 22.22 -13.14
C ARG A 58 2.71 22.19 -11.77
N ILE A 59 2.23 22.99 -10.82
CA ILE A 59 2.74 22.98 -9.43
C ILE A 59 2.55 21.61 -8.79
N TYR A 60 1.39 20.98 -8.98
CA TYR A 60 1.12 19.64 -8.44
C TYR A 60 2.10 18.60 -8.99
N ARG A 61 2.41 18.63 -10.29
CA ARG A 61 3.39 17.71 -10.90
C ARG A 61 4.78 17.85 -10.30
N PHE A 62 5.26 19.07 -10.07
CA PHE A 62 6.56 19.30 -9.42
C PHE A 62 6.66 18.68 -8.03
N VAL A 63 5.54 18.45 -7.35
CA VAL A 63 5.50 17.88 -6.00
C VAL A 63 5.17 16.38 -6.01
N LEU A 64 4.34 15.93 -6.95
CA LEU A 64 3.75 14.59 -6.92
C LEU A 64 4.41 13.59 -7.87
N VAL A 65 5.11 14.04 -8.91
CA VAL A 65 5.70 13.15 -9.92
C VAL A 65 7.18 12.99 -9.64
N VAL A 66 7.62 11.74 -9.42
CA VAL A 66 9.04 11.39 -9.29
C VAL A 66 9.65 11.40 -10.69
N ASP A 67 10.64 12.28 -10.91
CA ASP A 67 11.29 12.59 -12.19
C ASP A 67 10.35 12.85 -13.37
N GLY A 68 9.89 14.10 -13.47
CA GLY A 68 9.00 14.60 -14.54
C GLY A 68 9.65 14.75 -15.92
N SER A 69 10.91 14.34 -16.10
CA SER A 69 11.61 14.36 -17.39
C SER A 69 11.32 13.11 -18.24
N VAL A 70 10.99 11.98 -17.60
CA VAL A 70 10.76 10.70 -18.28
C VAL A 70 9.26 10.34 -18.20
N PRO A 71 8.61 10.03 -19.35
CA PRO A 71 7.24 9.53 -19.35
C PRO A 71 7.08 8.29 -18.47
N ALA A 72 5.94 8.13 -17.81
CA ALA A 72 5.67 6.96 -16.96
C ALA A 72 5.80 5.62 -17.70
N THR A 73 5.69 5.61 -19.03
CA THR A 73 5.86 4.43 -19.89
C THR A 73 7.31 4.04 -20.16
N GLU A 74 8.25 4.97 -19.94
CA GLU A 74 9.68 4.80 -20.22
C GLU A 74 10.51 4.73 -18.93
N ARG A 75 9.88 4.89 -17.76
CA ARG A 75 10.58 4.79 -16.48
C ARG A 75 10.88 3.34 -16.12
N ASP A 76 12.11 3.14 -15.68
CA ASP A 76 12.55 1.88 -15.11
C ASP A 76 11.85 1.65 -13.76
N TRP A 77 11.79 0.37 -13.37
CA TRP A 77 11.15 -0.05 -12.14
C TRP A 77 11.84 0.50 -10.87
N GLU A 78 13.12 0.86 -10.98
CA GLU A 78 13.92 1.47 -9.92
C GLU A 78 13.38 2.84 -9.49
N ASP A 79 12.66 3.53 -10.38
CA ASP A 79 12.06 4.85 -10.12
C ASP A 79 10.61 4.76 -9.60
N ALA A 80 10.09 3.54 -9.38
CA ALA A 80 8.73 3.36 -8.92
C ALA A 80 8.54 3.81 -7.46
N ILE A 81 7.44 4.49 -7.17
CA ILE A 81 7.08 4.86 -5.80
C ILE A 81 6.61 3.60 -5.08
N GLU A 82 7.42 3.17 -4.10
CA GLU A 82 7.07 2.05 -3.24
C GLU A 82 5.92 2.38 -2.30
N ILE A 83 4.84 1.61 -2.42
CA ILE A 83 3.69 1.66 -1.54
C ILE A 83 3.94 0.68 -0.38
N THR A 84 4.24 1.25 0.79
CA THR A 84 4.51 0.49 2.01
C THR A 84 3.26 0.22 2.85
N GLN A 85 3.39 -0.63 3.88
CA GLN A 85 2.32 -0.98 4.82
C GLN A 85 1.63 0.22 5.51
N VAL A 86 2.38 1.33 5.66
CA VAL A 86 1.89 2.56 6.29
C VAL A 86 1.00 3.37 5.33
N LEU A 87 0.90 3.00 4.05
CA LEU A 87 0.09 3.68 3.02
C LEU A 87 0.14 5.20 3.16
N ARG A 88 1.32 5.78 2.93
CA ARG A 88 1.51 7.23 3.03
C ARG A 88 1.03 7.91 1.76
N ILE A 89 -0.12 8.55 1.86
CA ILE A 89 -0.60 9.48 0.83
C ILE A 89 0.32 10.72 0.83
N PRO A 90 0.69 11.28 -0.33
CA PRO A 90 1.40 12.56 -0.38
C PRO A 90 0.71 13.65 0.45
N ALA A 91 1.51 14.42 1.20
CA ALA A 91 0.99 15.47 2.09
C ALA A 91 0.10 16.48 1.34
N LEU A 92 0.42 16.76 0.07
CA LEU A 92 -0.38 17.65 -0.78
C LEU A 92 -1.84 17.18 -0.92
N LEU A 93 -2.10 15.87 -1.07
CA LEU A 93 -3.46 15.32 -1.17
C LEU A 93 -4.21 15.35 0.17
N SER A 94 -3.50 15.58 1.28
CA SER A 94 -4.06 15.68 2.62
C SER A 94 -4.49 17.10 3.00
N THR A 95 -4.19 18.11 2.16
CA THR A 95 -4.45 19.53 2.44
C THR A 95 -5.94 19.91 2.46
N CYS A 96 -6.57 20.04 1.29
CA CYS A 96 -7.98 20.41 1.15
C CYS A 96 -8.68 19.58 0.06
N LYS A 97 -10.03 19.59 0.07
CA LYS A 97 -10.85 18.77 -0.85
C LYS A 97 -10.61 19.13 -2.32
N GLN A 98 -10.38 20.41 -2.62
CA GLN A 98 -10.14 20.88 -3.99
C GLN A 98 -8.81 20.35 -4.53
N ILE A 99 -7.70 20.61 -3.82
CA ILE A 99 -6.36 20.11 -4.21
C ILE A 99 -6.38 18.59 -4.35
N ARG A 100 -7.00 17.87 -3.41
CA ARG A 100 -7.12 16.42 -3.49
C ARG A 100 -7.82 15.96 -4.77
N LYS A 101 -8.95 16.59 -5.13
CA LYS A 101 -9.72 16.23 -6.33
C LYS A 101 -8.95 16.50 -7.62
N GLU A 102 -8.20 17.60 -7.66
CA GLU A 102 -7.43 18.01 -8.85
C GLU A 102 -6.15 17.18 -9.00
N ALA A 103 -5.46 16.88 -7.90
CA ALA A 103 -4.11 16.34 -7.91
C ALA A 103 -4.03 14.81 -7.71
N ALA A 104 -5.09 14.16 -7.22
CA ALA A 104 -5.06 12.70 -7.01
C ALA A 104 -4.79 11.91 -8.29
N GLY A 105 -5.35 12.36 -9.42
CA GLY A 105 -5.11 11.73 -10.73
C GLY A 105 -3.66 11.83 -11.18
N ILE A 106 -3.02 12.97 -10.92
CA ILE A 106 -1.61 13.20 -11.23
C ILE A 106 -0.77 12.17 -10.46
N TRP A 107 -0.96 12.06 -9.15
CA TRP A 107 -0.19 11.11 -8.35
C TRP A 107 -0.43 9.65 -8.77
N LEU A 108 -1.68 9.25 -9.00
CA LEU A 108 -2.03 7.85 -9.28
C LEU A 108 -1.74 7.37 -10.70
N PHE A 109 -1.71 8.27 -11.69
CA PHE A 109 -1.58 7.89 -13.10
C PHE A 109 -0.31 8.40 -13.77
N GLU A 110 0.26 9.50 -13.29
CA GLU A 110 1.53 10.03 -13.81
C GLU A 110 2.74 9.48 -13.06
N ASN A 111 2.56 8.59 -12.07
CA ASN A 111 3.65 7.85 -11.44
C ASN A 111 3.55 6.35 -11.73
N CYS A 112 4.71 5.70 -11.64
CA CYS A 112 4.78 4.26 -11.50
C CYS A 112 4.68 3.91 -10.02
N LEU A 113 3.73 3.06 -9.62
CA LEU A 113 3.56 2.65 -8.23
C LEU A 113 3.91 1.17 -8.10
N SER A 114 4.78 0.85 -7.16
CA SER A 114 5.18 -0.52 -6.83
C SER A 114 4.58 -0.97 -5.51
N ILE A 115 4.11 -2.21 -5.45
CA ILE A 115 3.69 -2.86 -4.20
C ILE A 115 4.49 -4.16 -4.07
N CYS A 116 5.21 -4.31 -2.98
CA CYS A 116 5.80 -5.58 -2.56
C CYS A 116 4.75 -6.36 -1.76
N ILE A 117 4.54 -7.62 -2.15
CA ILE A 117 3.58 -8.52 -1.49
C ILE A 117 4.37 -9.58 -0.74
N ASP A 118 4.26 -9.56 0.58
CA ASP A 118 4.88 -10.55 1.44
C ASP A 118 3.93 -11.74 1.66
N ASN A 119 4.44 -12.96 1.59
CA ASN A 119 3.70 -14.20 1.87
C ASN A 119 2.39 -14.34 1.07
N CYS A 120 2.34 -13.87 -0.18
CA CYS A 120 1.11 -13.78 -0.99
C CYS A 120 -0.04 -12.98 -0.33
N ASP A 121 0.22 -12.17 0.69
CA ASP A 121 -0.81 -11.44 1.40
C ASP A 121 -1.28 -10.20 0.62
N SER A 122 -2.47 -10.32 0.06
CA SER A 122 -3.15 -9.25 -0.68
C SER A 122 -3.71 -8.11 0.19
N THR A 123 -3.52 -8.09 1.51
CA THR A 123 -4.09 -7.05 2.40
C THR A 123 -3.66 -5.63 2.00
N LEU A 124 -2.36 -5.41 1.80
CA LEU A 124 -1.81 -4.12 1.39
C LEU A 124 -2.40 -3.66 0.06
N LEU A 125 -2.41 -4.55 -0.93
CA LEU A 125 -3.01 -4.30 -2.24
C LEU A 125 -4.50 -3.95 -2.15
N SER A 126 -5.24 -4.63 -1.27
CA SER A 126 -6.66 -4.37 -1.03
C SER A 126 -6.88 -2.99 -0.42
N ARG A 127 -6.08 -2.63 0.60
CA ARG A 127 -6.12 -1.30 1.24
C ARG A 127 -5.76 -0.19 0.24
N PHE A 128 -4.76 -0.43 -0.61
CA PHE A 128 -4.39 0.50 -1.68
C PHE A 128 -5.53 0.67 -2.70
N CYS A 129 -6.16 -0.42 -3.12
CA CYS A 129 -7.31 -0.37 -4.02
C CYS A 129 -8.49 0.42 -3.42
N ALA A 130 -8.79 0.22 -2.13
CA ALA A 130 -9.81 0.97 -1.41
C ALA A 130 -9.47 2.48 -1.33
N LEU A 131 -8.22 2.81 -0.98
CA LEU A 131 -7.72 4.19 -0.99
C LEU A 131 -7.88 4.83 -2.38
N ARG A 132 -7.46 4.14 -3.44
CA ARG A 132 -7.58 4.61 -4.82
C ARG A 132 -9.03 4.94 -5.18
N LEU A 133 -9.97 4.03 -4.86
CA LEU A 133 -11.40 4.25 -5.10
C LEU A 133 -11.94 5.45 -4.31
N SER A 134 -11.43 5.69 -3.11
CA SER A 134 -11.82 6.87 -2.31
C SER A 134 -11.32 8.19 -2.91
N LEU A 135 -10.15 8.17 -3.57
CA LEU A 135 -9.55 9.33 -4.20
C LEU A 135 -10.15 9.61 -5.58
N LEU A 136 -10.43 8.57 -6.38
CA LEU A 136 -10.89 8.67 -7.76
C LEU A 136 -11.99 7.62 -8.08
N PRO A 137 -13.24 7.83 -7.64
CA PRO A 137 -14.32 6.85 -7.80
C PRO A 137 -14.69 6.53 -9.25
N ALA A 138 -14.53 7.51 -10.14
CA ALA A 138 -14.98 7.41 -11.54
C ALA A 138 -13.93 6.82 -12.49
N HIS A 139 -12.67 6.63 -12.06
CA HIS A 139 -11.59 6.22 -12.94
C HIS A 139 -11.40 4.71 -13.01
N LYS A 140 -11.58 4.17 -14.23
CA LYS A 140 -11.24 2.79 -14.59
C LYS A 140 -9.81 2.75 -15.11
N GLY A 141 -9.02 1.82 -14.58
CA GLY A 141 -7.61 1.66 -14.91
C GLY A 141 -6.71 2.36 -13.90
N SER A 142 -5.66 1.67 -13.48
CA SER A 142 -4.54 2.23 -12.74
C SER A 142 -3.33 1.40 -13.13
N ASN A 143 -2.20 2.06 -13.36
CA ASN A 143 -0.92 1.40 -13.60
C ASN A 143 -0.32 1.02 -12.24
N VAL A 144 -1.02 0.15 -11.51
CA VAL A 144 -0.46 -0.46 -10.30
C VAL A 144 0.29 -1.68 -10.77
N ASN A 145 1.60 -1.56 -10.72
CA ASN A 145 2.49 -2.64 -11.06
C ASN A 145 2.86 -3.35 -9.75
N ILE A 146 2.72 -4.67 -9.74
CA ILE A 146 3.16 -5.51 -8.63
C ILE A 146 4.49 -6.11 -9.06
N TYR A 147 5.53 -5.87 -8.28
CA TYR A 147 6.93 -6.12 -8.68
C TYR A 147 7.58 -7.25 -7.92
N GLU A 148 7.13 -7.52 -6.70
CA GLU A 148 7.87 -8.43 -5.84
C GLU A 148 6.94 -9.25 -4.98
N LEU A 149 7.20 -10.56 -4.98
CA LEU A 149 6.74 -11.48 -3.98
C LEU A 149 7.90 -11.74 -3.03
N SER A 150 7.79 -11.24 -1.81
CA SER A 150 8.75 -11.51 -0.74
C SER A 150 8.20 -12.54 0.24
N GLY A 151 9.10 -13.13 1.03
CA GLY A 151 8.74 -14.08 2.08
C GLY A 151 8.42 -15.50 1.61
N GLY A 152 7.53 -16.15 2.35
CA GLY A 152 7.11 -17.53 2.19
C GLY A 152 6.03 -17.75 1.13
N LEU A 153 5.86 -19.01 0.73
CA LEU A 153 4.89 -19.43 -0.27
C LEU A 153 3.64 -19.97 0.42
N ASP A 154 2.71 -19.07 0.76
CA ASP A 154 1.49 -19.37 1.50
C ASP A 154 0.31 -19.55 0.51
N TRP A 155 -0.09 -20.80 0.32
CA TRP A 155 -1.19 -21.15 -0.59
C TRP A 155 -2.55 -20.61 -0.11
N PRO A 156 -2.93 -20.71 1.18
CA PRO A 156 -4.12 -20.03 1.69
C PRO A 156 -4.19 -18.52 1.35
N ASN A 157 -3.08 -17.80 1.42
CA ASN A 157 -3.01 -16.37 1.08
C ASN A 157 -3.21 -16.14 -0.42
N LEU A 158 -2.58 -16.95 -1.26
CA LEU A 158 -2.78 -16.92 -2.70
C LEU A 158 -4.25 -17.21 -3.07
N MET A 159 -4.90 -18.16 -2.39
CA MET A 159 -6.33 -18.45 -2.60
C MET A 159 -7.22 -17.28 -2.18
N ARG A 160 -6.91 -16.61 -1.06
CA ARG A 160 -7.60 -15.38 -0.64
C ARG A 160 -7.42 -14.25 -1.66
N TRP A 161 -6.21 -14.08 -2.19
CA TRP A 161 -5.93 -13.13 -3.26
C TRP A 161 -6.79 -13.45 -4.50
N CYS A 162 -6.72 -14.67 -5.02
CA CYS A 162 -7.49 -15.09 -6.20
C CYS A 162 -9.00 -14.85 -5.99
N ARG A 163 -9.52 -15.14 -4.80
CA ARG A 163 -10.92 -14.89 -4.47
C ARG A 163 -11.31 -13.41 -4.63
N LYS A 164 -10.47 -12.48 -4.16
CA LYS A 164 -10.71 -11.04 -4.32
C LYS A 164 -10.61 -10.58 -5.78
N ILE A 165 -9.69 -11.13 -6.57
CA ILE A 165 -9.62 -10.86 -8.03
C ILE A 165 -10.89 -11.33 -8.73
N HIS A 166 -11.38 -12.53 -8.38
CA HIS A 166 -12.60 -13.09 -8.95
C HIS A 166 -13.83 -12.24 -8.61
N ALA A 167 -13.91 -11.76 -7.37
CA ALA A 167 -14.94 -10.84 -6.89
C ALA A 167 -14.82 -9.41 -7.45
N ARG A 168 -13.77 -9.11 -8.23
CA ARG A 168 -13.45 -7.77 -8.78
C ARG A 168 -13.17 -6.70 -7.71
N GLU A 169 -12.74 -7.12 -6.53
CA GLU A 169 -12.34 -6.21 -5.44
C GLU A 169 -10.95 -5.61 -5.70
N LEU A 170 -10.07 -6.41 -6.30
CA LEU A 170 -8.78 -5.97 -6.81
C LEU A 170 -8.97 -5.59 -8.28
N GLY A 171 -8.56 -4.37 -8.63
CA GLY A 171 -8.76 -3.81 -9.98
C GLY A 171 -8.03 -4.56 -11.09
N HIS A 172 -7.67 -3.86 -12.16
CA HIS A 172 -6.70 -4.42 -13.11
C HIS A 172 -5.32 -4.37 -12.45
N LEU A 173 -4.63 -5.50 -12.41
CA LEU A 173 -3.29 -5.64 -11.83
C LEU A 173 -2.32 -5.93 -12.97
N ASN A 174 -1.25 -5.16 -13.05
CA ASN A 174 -0.13 -5.47 -13.92
C ASN A 174 0.88 -6.26 -13.08
N LEU A 175 0.98 -7.57 -13.34
CA LEU A 175 1.99 -8.41 -12.70
C LEU A 175 3.26 -8.31 -13.55
N MET A 176 4.30 -7.67 -13.01
CA MET A 176 5.59 -7.54 -13.68
C MET A 176 6.50 -8.70 -13.31
N PRO A 177 7.45 -9.11 -14.17
CA PRO A 177 8.40 -10.17 -13.84
C PRO A 177 9.12 -9.87 -12.52
N SER A 178 9.32 -10.89 -11.69
CA SER A 178 9.98 -10.79 -10.38
C SER A 178 11.33 -11.52 -10.40
N GLU A 179 12.25 -11.12 -9.52
CA GLU A 179 13.55 -11.78 -9.30
C GLU A 179 13.42 -13.24 -8.81
N SER A 180 12.25 -13.63 -8.30
CA SER A 180 11.92 -15.03 -7.97
C SER A 180 11.00 -15.62 -9.04
N PRO A 181 11.51 -15.98 -10.24
CA PRO A 181 10.68 -16.35 -11.39
C PRO A 181 9.77 -17.52 -11.07
N ASN A 182 10.27 -18.56 -10.40
CA ASN A 182 9.52 -19.78 -10.11
C ASN A 182 8.31 -19.57 -9.18
N ALA A 183 8.49 -18.80 -8.09
CA ALA A 183 7.39 -18.50 -7.18
C ALA A 183 6.40 -17.52 -7.81
N TRP A 184 6.93 -16.54 -8.53
CA TRP A 184 6.14 -15.53 -9.19
C TRP A 184 5.28 -16.08 -10.33
N ASP A 185 5.81 -16.99 -11.13
CA ASP A 185 5.09 -17.67 -12.22
C ASP A 185 3.85 -18.40 -11.70
N VAL A 186 3.92 -18.96 -10.48
CA VAL A 186 2.76 -19.58 -9.83
C VAL A 186 1.69 -18.55 -9.49
N VAL A 187 2.07 -17.41 -8.91
CA VAL A 187 1.14 -16.31 -8.57
C VAL A 187 0.51 -15.72 -9.85
N VAL A 188 1.32 -15.50 -10.88
CA VAL A 188 0.88 -14.99 -12.19
C VAL A 188 -0.10 -15.96 -12.83
N THR A 189 0.25 -17.24 -12.89
CA THR A 189 -0.61 -18.27 -13.50
C THR A 189 -1.93 -18.42 -12.74
N ALA A 190 -1.89 -18.48 -11.40
CA ALA A 190 -3.08 -18.53 -10.56
C ALA A 190 -3.98 -17.29 -10.78
N THR A 191 -3.37 -16.11 -10.91
CA THR A 191 -4.06 -14.87 -11.24
C THR A 191 -4.72 -14.94 -12.62
N ILE A 192 -4.02 -15.44 -13.65
CA ILE A 192 -4.57 -15.62 -15.00
C ILE A 192 -5.74 -16.60 -14.98
N ILE A 193 -5.61 -17.77 -14.35
CA ILE A 193 -6.70 -18.75 -14.19
C ILE A 193 -7.93 -18.08 -13.59
N THR A 194 -7.72 -17.27 -12.56
CA THR A 194 -8.78 -16.54 -11.86
C THR A 194 -9.45 -15.50 -12.75
N VAL A 195 -8.67 -14.69 -13.47
CA VAL A 195 -9.19 -13.68 -14.40
C VAL A 195 -9.99 -14.33 -15.54
N MET A 196 -9.48 -15.43 -16.11
CA MET A 196 -10.14 -16.18 -17.18
C MET A 196 -11.41 -16.90 -16.71
N SER A 197 -11.52 -17.16 -15.40
CA SER A 197 -12.71 -17.76 -14.80
C SER A 197 -13.78 -16.74 -14.41
N ARG A 198 -13.54 -15.44 -14.60
CA ARG A 198 -14.52 -14.38 -14.26
C ARG A 198 -15.86 -14.61 -14.95
N GLY A 199 -16.94 -14.39 -14.21
CA GLY A 199 -18.31 -14.61 -14.67
C GLY A 199 -18.80 -16.05 -14.52
N ARG A 200 -17.95 -16.98 -14.05
CA ARG A 200 -18.34 -18.32 -13.62
C ARG A 200 -18.48 -18.35 -12.09
N TYR A 201 -19.02 -19.44 -11.55
CA TYR A 201 -19.05 -19.67 -10.11
C TYR A 201 -17.64 -19.86 -9.55
N TRP A 202 -17.37 -19.26 -8.39
CA TRP A 202 -16.08 -19.37 -7.69
C TRP A 202 -15.64 -20.83 -7.51
N THR A 203 -16.58 -21.74 -7.22
CA THR A 203 -16.31 -23.16 -7.01
C THR A 203 -15.59 -23.83 -8.20
N ARG A 204 -15.87 -23.41 -9.43
CA ARG A 204 -15.14 -23.91 -10.62
C ARG A 204 -13.72 -23.38 -10.69
N CYS A 205 -13.54 -22.10 -10.38
CA CYS A 205 -12.22 -21.47 -10.31
C CYS A 205 -11.36 -22.11 -9.22
N GLU A 206 -11.95 -22.33 -8.04
CA GLU A 206 -11.32 -22.96 -6.89
C GLU A 206 -10.88 -24.40 -7.19
N ALA A 207 -11.70 -25.19 -7.88
CA ALA A 207 -11.31 -26.53 -8.32
C ALA A 207 -10.14 -26.52 -9.33
N ALA A 208 -10.12 -25.54 -10.24
CA ALA A 208 -9.01 -25.37 -11.18
C ALA A 208 -7.72 -24.97 -10.47
N LEU A 209 -7.79 -24.03 -9.52
CA LEU A 209 -6.65 -23.62 -8.69
C LEU A 209 -6.15 -24.78 -7.81
N ALA A 210 -7.05 -25.56 -7.20
CA ALA A 210 -6.69 -26.73 -6.42
C ALA A 210 -5.98 -27.81 -7.27
N SER A 211 -6.41 -28.00 -8.53
CA SER A 211 -5.70 -28.87 -9.47
C SER A 211 -4.33 -28.31 -9.84
N TYR A 212 -4.25 -26.99 -10.02
CA TYR A 212 -3.01 -26.28 -10.32
C TYR A 212 -2.00 -26.33 -9.17
N ARG A 213 -2.43 -26.39 -7.90
CA ARG A 213 -1.55 -26.52 -6.72
C ARG A 213 -0.56 -27.68 -6.86
N LYS A 214 -0.97 -28.79 -7.47
CA LYS A 214 -0.09 -29.95 -7.71
C LYS A 214 1.06 -29.60 -8.66
N VAL A 215 0.76 -28.83 -9.72
CA VAL A 215 1.75 -28.35 -10.68
C VAL A 215 2.68 -27.33 -10.01
N ALA A 216 2.12 -26.40 -9.22
CA ALA A 216 2.92 -25.47 -8.42
C ALA A 216 3.89 -26.19 -7.47
N GLY A 217 3.45 -27.29 -6.87
CA GLY A 217 4.28 -28.16 -6.02
C GLY A 217 5.43 -28.86 -6.76
N MET A 218 5.33 -29.06 -8.07
CA MET A 218 6.43 -29.57 -8.89
C MET A 218 7.51 -28.50 -9.14
N THR A 219 7.10 -27.22 -9.17
CA THR A 219 8.02 -26.08 -9.28
C THR A 219 8.69 -25.78 -7.95
N ASP A 220 7.93 -25.77 -6.85
CA ASP A 220 8.43 -25.60 -5.49
C ASP A 220 7.54 -26.35 -4.49
N ALA A 221 8.12 -27.31 -3.78
CA ALA A 221 7.40 -28.16 -2.83
C ALA A 221 6.74 -27.38 -1.68
N ARG A 222 7.21 -26.15 -1.38
CA ARG A 222 6.60 -25.28 -0.36
C ARG A 222 5.16 -24.90 -0.70
N TRP A 223 4.76 -24.88 -1.97
CA TRP A 223 3.35 -24.66 -2.35
C TRP A 223 2.39 -25.76 -1.88
N LEU A 224 2.91 -26.93 -1.53
CA LEU A 224 2.13 -28.03 -0.97
C LEU A 224 1.96 -27.91 0.55
N GLN A 225 2.65 -26.96 1.18
CA GLN A 225 2.52 -26.63 2.60
C GLN A 225 1.39 -25.59 2.77
N ASP A 226 0.73 -25.64 3.92
CA ASP A 226 -0.30 -24.67 4.32
C ASP A 226 0.29 -23.62 5.27
#